data_AF-A0A8T4VFK0-F1
#
_entry.id   AF-A0A8T4VFK0-F1
#
_cell.length_a   1.000
_cell.length_b   1.000
_cell.length_c   1.000
_cell.angle_alpha   90.00
_cell.angle_beta   90.00
_cell.angle_gamma   90.00
#
_symmetry.space_group_name_H-M   'P 1'
#
loop_
_entity.id
_entity.type
_entity.pdbx_description
1 polymer ?
#
loop_
_entity_poly.entity_id
_entity_poly.type
_entity_poly.pdbx_seq_one_letter_code
_entity_poly.pdbx_strand_id
1 'polypeptide(L)' 'MDDENQGLWSKGSFVETTSPAETEKKMRTFHMKHDEEMDYNCKKCNVKISAHNKDWHDNMCDGCFNGTYFPDEESDTE' A
#
# COMPACT_ATOMS: atom_id res chain seq x y z
N MET A 1 -22.00 18.11 -8.90
CA MET A 1 -20.56 17.90 -8.61
C MET A 1 -20.55 16.73 -7.65
N ASP A 2 -20.63 15.53 -8.23
CA ASP A 2 -20.63 14.27 -7.52
C ASP A 2 -19.21 13.97 -7.04
N ASP A 3 -18.98 14.09 -5.73
CA ASP A 3 -17.79 13.60 -5.04
C ASP A 3 -18.27 12.73 -3.87
N GLU A 4 -18.95 11.63 -4.20
CA GLU A 4 -19.44 10.64 -3.23
C GLU A 4 -18.72 9.28 -3.41
N ASN A 5 -17.42 9.32 -3.76
CA ASN A 5 -16.57 8.12 -3.82
C ASN A 5 -15.30 8.27 -2.97
N GLN A 6 -15.44 8.86 -1.79
CA GLN A 6 -14.39 8.87 -0.74
C GLN A 6 -14.85 8.12 0.53
N GLY A 7 -16.06 7.54 0.51
CA GLY A 7 -16.75 7.03 1.70
C GLY A 7 -16.39 5.61 2.16
N LEU A 8 -15.84 4.76 1.28
CA LEU A 8 -15.54 3.36 1.62
C LEU A 8 -14.23 3.18 2.39
N TRP A 9 -13.28 4.10 2.21
CA TRP A 9 -12.01 4.16 2.94
C TRP A 9 -12.02 5.20 4.06
N SER A 10 -13.13 5.94 4.19
CA SER A 10 -13.32 6.91 5.26
C SER A 10 -13.62 6.20 6.57
N LYS A 11 -12.55 5.95 7.33
CA LYS A 11 -12.54 6.02 8.80
C LYS A 11 -13.10 4.83 9.59
N GLY A 12 -13.86 3.91 8.98
CA GLY A 12 -14.46 2.76 9.68
C GLY A 12 -13.74 1.43 9.51
N SER A 13 -13.43 1.03 8.27
CA SER A 13 -13.05 -0.36 7.97
C SER A 13 -11.58 -0.71 8.25
N PHE A 14 -10.65 0.26 8.17
CA PHE A 14 -9.24 0.04 8.54
C PHE A 14 -8.98 0.16 10.05
N VAL A 15 -9.87 0.83 10.80
CA VAL A 15 -9.73 1.08 12.24
C VAL A 15 -9.92 -0.18 13.08
N GLU A 16 -10.60 -1.20 12.54
CA GLU A 16 -10.92 -2.40 13.34
C GLU A 16 -9.69 -3.27 13.66
N THR A 17 -8.55 -3.08 12.97
CA THR A 17 -7.35 -3.90 13.15
C THR A 17 -6.07 -3.12 13.52
N THR A 18 -6.07 -1.78 13.45
CA THR A 18 -4.84 -0.99 13.66
C THR A 18 -5.09 0.17 14.64
N SER A 19 -4.21 0.33 15.65
CA SER A 19 -4.32 1.44 16.63
C SER A 19 -4.28 2.81 15.94
N PRO A 20 -5.04 3.81 16.43
CA PRO A 20 -5.20 5.11 15.78
C PRO A 20 -3.87 5.83 15.47
N ALA A 21 -2.88 5.73 16.38
CA ALA A 21 -1.56 6.33 16.19
C ALA A 21 -0.73 5.68 15.06
N GLU A 22 -0.93 4.38 14.80
CA GLU A 22 -0.27 3.66 13.71
C GLU A 22 -0.99 3.93 12.38
N THR A 23 -2.31 4.10 12.43
CA THR A 23 -3.12 4.51 11.28
C THR A 23 -2.73 5.89 10.77
N GLU A 24 -2.50 6.88 11.65
CA GLU A 24 -2.05 8.22 11.24
C GLU A 24 -0.69 8.21 10.54
N LYS A 25 0.27 7.39 11.02
CA LYS A 25 1.58 7.24 10.36
C LYS A 25 1.46 6.62 8.98
N LYS A 26 0.66 5.56 8.84
CA LYS A 26 0.43 4.90 7.55
C LYS A 26 -0.32 5.84 6.59
N MET A 27 -1.32 6.59 7.07
CA MET A 27 -2.03 7.56 6.23
C MET A 27 -1.14 8.68 5.71
N ARG A 28 -0.06 9.04 6.41
CA ARG A 28 0.92 10.01 5.91
C ARG A 28 1.63 9.52 4.64
N THR A 29 1.95 8.23 4.59
CA THR A 29 2.63 7.61 3.44
C THR A 29 1.65 7.14 2.36
N PHE A 30 0.35 7.12 2.65
CA PHE A 30 -0.69 6.77 1.67
C PHE A 30 -0.76 7.74 0.48
N HIS A 31 -0.60 9.04 0.73
CA HIS A 31 -0.59 10.06 -0.33
C HIS A 31 0.79 10.32 -0.93
N MET A 32 1.85 9.71 -0.38
CA MET A 32 3.20 9.86 -0.92
C MET A 32 3.32 9.09 -2.22
N LYS A 33 3.97 9.69 -3.20
CA LYS A 33 4.24 9.00 -4.46
C LYS A 33 5.24 7.86 -4.25
N HIS A 34 5.19 6.85 -5.10
CA HIS A 34 6.11 5.72 -5.06
C HIS A 34 7.59 6.11 -5.26
N ASP A 35 7.88 7.36 -5.62
CA ASP A 35 9.23 7.92 -5.80
C ASP A 35 9.70 8.80 -4.63
N GLU A 36 8.86 9.05 -3.62
CA GLU A 36 9.22 9.83 -2.43
C GLU A 36 9.79 8.94 -1.32
N GLU A 37 10.87 9.40 -0.67
CA GLU A 37 11.56 8.69 0.42
C GLU A 37 11.99 7.25 0.05
N MET A 38 12.71 7.12 -1.07
CA MET A 38 13.25 5.87 -1.66
C MET A 38 14.47 5.30 -0.91
N ASP A 39 14.44 5.31 0.41
CA ASP A 39 15.54 4.89 1.30
C ASP A 39 15.36 3.48 1.88
N TYR A 40 14.33 2.76 1.44
CA TYR A 40 14.05 1.40 1.90
C TYR A 40 14.37 0.37 0.83
N ASN A 41 14.65 -0.86 1.25
CA ASN A 41 14.89 -1.97 0.33
C ASN A 41 13.72 -2.96 0.42
N CYS A 42 13.28 -3.45 -0.75
CA CYS A 42 12.35 -4.56 -0.81
C CYS A 42 12.98 -5.80 -0.14
N LYS A 43 12.28 -6.42 0.81
CA LYS A 43 12.77 -7.62 1.51
C LYS A 43 13.01 -8.84 0.60
N LYS A 44 12.38 -8.89 -0.57
CA LYS A 44 12.43 -10.04 -1.50
C LYS A 44 13.49 -9.90 -2.59
N CYS A 45 13.57 -8.74 -3.25
CA CYS A 45 14.49 -8.51 -4.37
C CYS A 45 15.53 -7.40 -4.12
N ASN A 46 15.51 -6.77 -2.94
CA ASN A 46 16.45 -5.73 -2.50
C ASN A 46 16.43 -4.42 -3.32
N VAL A 47 15.48 -4.24 -4.25
CA VAL A 47 15.32 -2.97 -4.98
C VAL A 47 14.93 -1.83 -4.03
N LYS A 48 15.31 -0.60 -4.38
CA LYS A 48 14.89 0.58 -3.63
C LYS A 48 13.38 0.77 -3.74
N ILE A 49 12.74 1.05 -2.62
CA ILE A 49 11.30 1.29 -2.50
C ILE A 49 11.04 2.50 -1.60
N SER A 50 9.89 3.12 -1.79
CA SER A 50 9.43 4.28 -1.01
C SER A 50 8.94 3.88 0.37
N ALA A 51 8.76 4.89 1.22
CA ALA A 51 8.05 4.72 2.50
C ALA A 51 6.67 4.09 2.31
N HIS A 52 5.97 4.43 1.22
CA HIS A 52 4.68 3.82 0.86
C HIS A 52 4.78 2.30 0.78
N ASN A 53 5.72 1.80 -0.04
CA ASN A 53 5.91 0.37 -0.24
C ASN A 53 6.40 -0.33 1.04
N LYS A 54 7.13 0.39 1.91
CA LYS A 54 7.48 -0.13 3.23
C LYS A 54 6.26 -0.32 4.13
N ASP A 55 5.41 0.69 4.26
CA ASP A 55 4.33 0.70 5.27
C ASP A 55 3.03 0.05 4.77
N TRP A 56 2.80 0.00 3.45
CA TRP A 56 1.58 -0.52 2.81
C TRP A 56 1.81 -1.82 2.04
N HIS A 57 2.97 -1.99 1.40
CA HIS A 57 3.29 -3.20 0.60
C HIS A 57 4.16 -4.20 1.37
N ASP A 58 4.04 -4.25 2.71
CA ASP A 58 4.73 -5.23 3.57
C ASP A 58 6.26 -5.27 3.37
N ASN A 59 6.86 -4.08 3.15
CA ASN A 59 8.26 -3.91 2.82
C ASN A 59 8.68 -4.65 1.53
N MET A 60 7.79 -4.71 0.56
CA MET A 60 8.02 -5.24 -0.78
C MET A 60 7.77 -4.17 -1.84
N CYS A 61 8.47 -4.27 -2.99
CA CYS A 61 8.05 -3.50 -4.16
C CYS A 61 6.73 -4.06 -4.70
N ASP A 62 6.01 -3.27 -5.50
CA ASP A 62 4.72 -3.64 -6.10
C ASP A 62 4.76 -5.03 -6.76
N GLY A 63 5.76 -5.32 -7.59
CA GLY A 63 5.86 -6.62 -8.25
C GLY A 63 6.06 -7.78 -7.28
N CYS A 64 6.84 -7.58 -6.21
CA CYS A 64 7.04 -8.60 -5.18
C CYS A 64 5.81 -8.79 -4.30
N PHE A 65 5.12 -7.69 -3.97
CA PHE A 65 3.89 -7.71 -3.20
C PHE A 65 2.78 -8.40 -3.97
N ASN A 66 2.53 -7.97 -5.22
CA ASN A 66 1.53 -8.56 -6.10
C ASN A 66 1.81 -10.04 -6.34
N GLY A 67 3.03 -10.43 -6.72
CA GLY A 67 3.36 -11.85 -6.89
C GLY A 67 3.33 -12.68 -5.59
N THR A 68 3.19 -12.06 -4.41
CA THR A 68 3.09 -12.78 -3.13
C THR A 68 1.64 -12.89 -2.64
N TYR A 69 0.83 -11.83 -2.78
CA TYR A 69 -0.54 -11.78 -2.28
C TYR A 69 -1.60 -11.96 -3.38
N PHE A 70 -1.26 -11.67 -4.63
CA PHE A 70 -2.10 -11.78 -5.81
C PHE A 70 -1.39 -12.60 -6.92
N PRO A 71 -1.01 -13.86 -6.65
CA PRO A 71 -0.27 -14.68 -7.61
C PRO A 71 -1.09 -15.14 -8.85
N ASP A 72 -2.40 -14.88 -8.88
CA ASP A 72 -3.32 -15.30 -9.96
C ASP A 72 -4.25 -14.13 -10.37
N GLU A 73 -3.79 -13.27 -11.28
CA GLU A 73 -4.63 -12.51 -12.23
C GLU A 73 -3.83 -12.25 -13.53
N GLU A 74 -3.11 -13.27 -14.01
CA GLU A 74 -2.76 -13.36 -15.43
C GLU A 74 -3.63 -14.48 -16.00
N SER A 75 -4.65 -14.11 -16.79
CA SER A 75 -5.66 -14.94 -17.48
C SER A 75 -7.00 -15.19 -16.78
N ASP A 76 -7.91 -14.21 -16.87
CA ASP A 76 -9.29 -14.50 -17.31
C ASP A 76 -9.70 -13.38 -18.27
N THR A 77 -9.40 -13.59 -19.55
CA THR A 77 -9.95 -12.83 -20.65
C THR A 77 -10.54 -13.85 -21.60
N GLU A 78 -11.80 -14.24 -21.35
CA GLU A 78 -12.65 -14.97 -22.30
C GLU A 78 -13.64 -14.02 -22.99
#